data_AF-A0A3D5NR62-F1
#
_entry.id   AF-A0A3D5NR62-F1
#
_cell.length_a   1.000
_cell.length_b   1.000
_cell.length_c   1.000
_cell.angle_alpha   90.00
_cell.angle_beta   90.00
_cell.angle_gamma   90.00
#
_symmetry.space_group_name_H-M   'P 1'
#
loop_
_entity.id
_entity.type
_entity.pdbx_description
1 polymer ?
#
loop_
_entity_poly.entity_id
_entity_poly.type
_entity_poly.pdbx_seq_one_letter_code
_entity_poly.pdbx_strand_id
1 'polypeptide(L)'
;GLNNRRYLDEALTNLNNDLSYPLTIMVVDVNGLKLTNDAFGHTAGDALLKAVAKICREVTRNGDIVCRTGGDEFVLILHNSDRAQAKALKDRIVSLASKTNIDSLSV
;
A
#
# COMPACT_ATOMS: atom_id res chain seq x y z
N GLY A 1 -9.32 -2.04 -8.31
CA GLY A 1 -8.26 -2.96 -7.85
C GLY A 1 -6.92 -2.26 -7.93
N LEU A 2 -5.89 -2.77 -7.25
CA LEU A 2 -4.51 -2.29 -7.38
C LEU A 2 -3.76 -3.07 -8.46
N ASN A 3 -2.62 -2.53 -8.88
CA ASN A 3 -1.67 -3.23 -9.72
C ASN A 3 -1.10 -4.46 -8.99
N ASN A 4 -0.71 -5.49 -9.73
CA ASN A 4 -0.19 -6.74 -9.18
C ASN A 4 1.34 -6.82 -9.32
N ARG A 5 1.94 -7.93 -8.88
CA ARG A 5 3.39 -8.16 -8.97
C ARG A 5 3.95 -8.04 -10.39
N ARG A 6 3.25 -8.60 -11.39
CA ARG A 6 3.68 -8.50 -12.79
C ARG A 6 3.82 -7.04 -13.24
N TYR A 7 2.85 -6.20 -12.88
CA TYR A 7 2.92 -4.77 -13.19
C TYR A 7 4.07 -4.07 -12.46
N LEU A 8 4.36 -4.46 -11.21
CA LEU A 8 5.52 -3.92 -10.48
C LEU A 8 6.83 -4.22 -11.23
N ASP A 9 7.02 -5.46 -11.67
CA ASP A 9 8.25 -5.87 -12.38
C ASP A 9 8.41 -5.10 -13.69
N GLU A 10 7.31 -4.90 -14.43
CA GLU A 10 7.27 -4.08 -15.64
C GLU A 10 7.59 -2.61 -15.34
N ALA A 11 7.01 -2.04 -14.29
CA ALA A 11 7.26 -0.67 -13.89
C ALA A 11 8.74 -0.47 -13.50
N LEU A 12 9.30 -1.37 -12.69
CA LEU A 12 10.70 -1.33 -12.27
C LEU A 12 11.66 -1.42 -13.45
N THR A 13 11.36 -2.25 -14.44
CA THR A 13 12.16 -2.36 -15.67
C THR A 13 12.16 -1.06 -16.48
N ASN A 14 11.04 -0.33 -16.48
CA ASN A 14 10.89 0.92 -17.22
C ASN A 14 11.44 2.15 -16.49
N LEU A 15 11.80 2.05 -15.20
CA LEU A 15 12.34 3.17 -14.41
C LEU A 15 13.63 3.77 -14.99
N ASN A 16 14.43 2.98 -15.71
CA ASN A 16 15.68 3.45 -16.31
C ASN A 16 15.48 4.58 -17.34
N ASN A 17 14.26 4.73 -17.87
CA ASN A 17 13.92 5.79 -18.83
C ASN A 17 13.23 6.99 -18.18
N ASP A 18 13.01 6.97 -16.86
CA ASP A 18 12.33 8.05 -16.15
C ASP A 18 13.33 9.06 -15.57
N LEU A 19 13.04 10.36 -15.69
CA LEU A 19 13.83 11.45 -15.13
C LEU A 19 13.32 11.88 -13.74
N SER A 20 12.30 11.23 -13.20
CA SER A 20 11.61 11.62 -11.97
C SER A 20 12.33 11.22 -10.68
N TYR A 21 13.59 11.61 -10.57
CA TYR A 21 14.43 11.43 -9.39
C TYR A 21 14.31 12.61 -8.40
N PRO A 22 14.49 12.38 -7.09
CA PRO A 22 14.82 11.10 -6.44
C PRO A 22 13.64 10.11 -6.47
N LEU A 23 13.95 8.82 -6.55
CA LEU A 23 12.96 7.75 -6.53
C LEU A 23 13.00 7.04 -5.18
N THR A 24 11.84 6.84 -4.57
CA THR A 24 11.70 6.02 -3.36
C THR A 24 10.84 4.80 -3.65
N ILE A 25 11.27 3.63 -3.17
CA ILE A 25 10.45 2.42 -3.12
C ILE A 25 10.12 2.13 -1.66
N MET A 26 8.84 1.95 -1.35
CA MET A 26 8.35 1.61 -0.02
C MET A 26 7.62 0.27 -0.06
N VAL A 27 8.04 -0.65 0.81
CA VAL A 27 7.36 -1.93 1.02
C VAL A 27 6.53 -1.83 2.29
N VAL A 28 5.28 -2.23 2.21
CA VAL A 28 4.29 -2.17 3.29
C VAL A 28 3.72 -3.57 3.51
N ASP A 29 3.78 -4.04 4.74
CA ASP A 29 3.22 -5.31 5.16
C ASP A 29 2.03 -5.08 6.11
N VAL A 30 0.93 -5.80 5.89
CA VAL A 30 -0.29 -5.65 6.71
C VAL A 30 -0.27 -6.62 7.87
N ASN A 31 -0.07 -6.08 9.07
CA ASN A 31 -0.13 -6.86 10.30
C ASN A 31 -1.53 -7.46 10.53
N GLY A 32 -1.57 -8.73 10.92
CA GLY A 32 -2.78 -9.36 11.47
C GLY A 32 -3.82 -9.80 10.44
N LEU A 33 -3.50 -9.87 9.14
CA LEU A 33 -4.42 -10.37 8.12
C LEU A 33 -4.87 -11.81 8.42
N LYS A 34 -3.93 -12.71 8.71
CA LYS A 34 -4.24 -14.11 9.06
C LYS A 34 -5.14 -14.20 10.29
N LEU A 35 -4.80 -13.47 11.36
CA LEU A 35 -5.61 -13.44 12.58
C LEU A 35 -7.03 -12.92 12.32
N THR A 36 -7.17 -11.90 11.48
CA THR A 36 -8.48 -11.35 11.08
C THR A 36 -9.29 -12.38 10.29
N ASN A 37 -8.66 -13.08 9.34
CA ASN A 37 -9.30 -14.17 8.60
C ASN A 37 -9.76 -15.30 9.52
N ASP A 38 -8.91 -15.71 10.45
CA ASP A 38 -9.18 -16.83 11.35
C ASP A 38 -10.29 -16.48 12.37
N ALA A 39 -10.34 -15.22 12.84
CA ALA A 39 -11.31 -14.77 13.85
C ALA A 39 -12.65 -14.30 13.26
N PHE A 40 -12.63 -13.64 12.10
CA PHE A 40 -13.79 -12.93 11.54
C PHE A 40 -14.11 -13.34 10.09
N GLY A 41 -13.39 -14.32 9.54
CA GLY A 41 -13.58 -14.83 8.19
C GLY A 41 -12.91 -14.00 7.09
N HIS A 42 -12.80 -14.60 5.91
CA HIS A 42 -12.12 -14.00 4.76
C HIS A 42 -12.76 -12.68 4.29
N THR A 43 -14.06 -12.49 4.48
CA THR A 43 -14.74 -11.23 4.15
C THR A 43 -14.18 -10.05 4.97
N ALA A 44 -13.87 -10.27 6.25
CA ALA A 44 -13.28 -9.25 7.11
C ALA A 44 -11.82 -8.97 6.72
N GLY A 45 -11.04 -10.00 6.39
CA GLY A 45 -9.69 -9.80 5.85
C GLY A 45 -9.67 -9.07 4.51
N ASP A 46 -10.64 -9.34 3.64
CA ASP A 46 -10.83 -8.60 2.39
C ASP A 46 -11.16 -7.12 2.66
N ALA A 47 -11.98 -6.83 3.67
CA ALA A 47 -12.28 -5.47 4.09
C ALA A 47 -11.03 -4.75 4.62
N LEU A 48 -10.21 -5.44 5.43
CA LEU A 48 -8.91 -4.93 5.89
C LEU A 48 -7.98 -4.59 4.72
N LEU A 49 -7.82 -5.51 3.77
CA LEU A 49 -6.99 -5.29 2.59
C LEU A 49 -7.49 -4.13 1.71
N LYS A 50 -8.81 -3.99 1.56
CA LYS A 50 -9.41 -2.85 0.85
C LYS A 50 -9.17 -1.53 1.57
N ALA A 51 -9.24 -1.51 2.90
CA ALA A 51 -8.94 -0.34 3.70
C ALA A 51 -7.47 0.10 3.54
N VAL A 52 -6.52 -0.83 3.63
CA VAL A 52 -5.10 -0.54 3.40
C VAL A 52 -4.85 -0.06 1.97
N ALA A 53 -5.44 -0.73 0.98
CA ALA A 53 -5.33 -0.29 -0.42
C ALA A 53 -5.83 1.16 -0.61
N LYS A 54 -6.92 1.53 0.06
CA LYS A 54 -7.47 2.89 0.02
C LYS A 54 -6.51 3.89 0.66
N ILE A 55 -5.95 3.57 1.83
CA ILE A 55 -4.97 4.43 2.52
C ILE A 55 -3.75 4.66 1.63
N CYS A 56 -3.17 3.59 1.07
CA CYS A 56 -2.00 3.70 0.18
C CYS A 56 -2.31 4.61 -1.02
N ARG A 57 -3.49 4.49 -1.64
CA ARG A 57 -3.89 5.35 -2.75
C ARG A 57 -4.13 6.81 -2.36
N GLU A 58 -4.68 7.05 -1.17
CA GLU A 58 -4.96 8.40 -0.67
C GLU A 58 -3.68 9.20 -0.37
N VAL A 59 -2.64 8.53 0.12
CA VAL A 59 -1.38 9.20 0.44
C VAL A 59 -0.48 9.43 -0.77
N THR A 60 -0.64 8.65 -1.83
CA THR A 60 0.15 8.77 -3.07
C THR A 60 -0.42 9.79 -4.04
N ARG A 61 0.46 10.43 -4.82
CA ARG A 61 0.06 11.37 -5.87
C ARG A 61 -0.16 10.68 -7.21
N ASN A 62 -0.73 11.42 -8.16
CA ASN A 62 -0.74 10.99 -9.57
C ASN A 62 0.70 10.81 -10.07
N GLY A 63 0.93 9.67 -10.74
CA GLY A 63 2.25 9.25 -11.20
C GLY A 63 2.95 8.28 -10.26
N ASP A 64 2.61 8.25 -8.98
CA ASP A 64 3.09 7.19 -8.08
C ASP A 64 2.38 5.87 -8.40
N ILE A 65 3.09 4.77 -8.18
CA ILE A 65 2.59 3.41 -8.43
C ILE A 65 2.30 2.74 -7.10
N VAL A 66 1.13 2.12 -6.99
CA VAL A 66 0.74 1.31 -5.83
C VAL A 66 0.38 -0.09 -6.33
N CYS A 67 1.13 -1.08 -5.87
CA CYS A 67 0.96 -2.49 -6.21
C CYS A 67 0.64 -3.31 -4.95
N ARG A 68 -0.14 -4.37 -5.09
CA ARG A 68 -0.25 -5.47 -4.12
C ARG A 68 0.49 -6.67 -4.70
N THR A 69 1.58 -7.09 -4.05
CA THR A 69 2.50 -8.13 -4.56
C THR A 69 2.26 -9.49 -3.94
N GLY A 70 1.64 -9.53 -2.75
CA GLY A 70 1.34 -10.74 -1.99
C GLY A 70 -0.04 -10.72 -1.34
N GLY A 71 -0.24 -11.59 -0.36
CA GLY A 71 -1.48 -11.66 0.42
C GLY A 71 -1.74 -10.36 1.18
N ASP A 72 -0.77 -9.91 1.94
CA ASP A 72 -0.76 -8.72 2.81
C ASP A 72 0.29 -7.67 2.39
N GLU A 73 1.09 -7.95 1.36
CA GLU A 73 2.17 -7.07 0.94
C GLU A 73 1.75 -6.06 -0.15
N PHE A 74 2.13 -4.81 0.07
CA PHE A 74 1.97 -3.70 -0.86
C PHE A 74 3.33 -3.05 -1.15
N VAL A 75 3.51 -2.58 -2.38
CA VAL A 75 4.71 -1.86 -2.83
C VAL A 75 4.30 -0.54 -3.45
N LEU A 76 4.92 0.54 -3.01
CA LEU A 76 4.74 1.88 -3.53
C LEU A 76 6.03 2.33 -4.23
N ILE A 77 5.92 2.80 -5.48
CA ILE A 77 6.99 3.51 -6.18
C ILE A 77 6.62 4.99 -6.19
N LEU A 78 7.44 5.79 -5.52
CA LEU A 78 7.23 7.22 -5.32
C LEU A 78 8.27 7.98 -6.15
N HIS A 79 7.81 8.56 -7.25
CA HIS A 79 8.62 9.43 -8.11
C HIS A 79 8.89 10.74 -7.38
N ASN A 80 9.99 11.44 -7.66
CA ASN A 80 10.35 12.74 -7.05
C ASN A 80 10.16 12.77 -5.52
N SER A 81 10.54 11.68 -4.84
CA SER A 81 10.35 11.46 -3.42
C SER A 81 11.68 11.15 -2.75
N ASP A 82 12.14 12.07 -1.91
CA ASP A 82 13.34 11.89 -1.11
C ASP A 82 13.06 11.18 0.22
N ARG A 83 14.10 10.96 1.02
CA ARG A 83 13.99 10.27 2.31
C ARG A 83 13.08 11.00 3.31
N ALA A 84 13.05 12.33 3.31
CA ALA A 84 12.23 13.10 4.24
C ALA A 84 10.73 12.99 3.86
N GLN A 85 10.44 13.09 2.56
CA GLN A 85 9.10 12.89 2.00
C GLN A 85 8.61 11.45 2.23
N ALA A 86 9.47 10.46 2.00
CA ALA A 86 9.18 9.06 2.29
C ALA A 86 8.82 8.82 3.76
N LYS A 87 9.57 9.44 4.69
CA LYS A 87 9.28 9.35 6.12
C LYS A 87 7.94 9.99 6.47
N ALA A 88 7.66 11.18 5.96
CA ALA A 88 6.38 11.86 6.19
C ALA A 88 5.19 11.03 5.65
N LEU A 89 5.36 10.40 4.48
CA LEU A 89 4.34 9.53 3.90
C LEU A 89 4.11 8.27 4.75
N LYS A 90 5.19 7.63 5.22
CA LYS A 90 5.11 6.50 6.15
C LYS A 90 4.34 6.88 7.42
N ASP A 91 4.68 8.01 8.04
CA ASP A 91 4.03 8.46 9.27
C ASP A 91 2.53 8.77 9.03
N ARG A 92 2.19 9.30 7.84
CA ARG A 92 0.79 9.50 7.42
C ARG A 92 0.05 8.19 7.23
N ILE A 93 0.65 7.18 6.58
CA ILE A 93 0.05 5.84 6.42
C ILE A 93 -0.27 5.24 7.80
N VAL A 94 0.70 5.27 8.71
CA VAL A 94 0.53 4.75 10.08
C VAL A 94 -0.60 5.49 10.81
N SER A 95 -0.64 6.82 10.71
CA SER A 95 -1.71 7.61 11.35
C SER A 95 -3.09 7.34 10.76
N LEU A 96 -3.20 7.09 9.45
CA LEU A 96 -4.49 6.77 8.82
C LEU A 96 -4.93 5.35 9.18
N ALA A 97 -4.01 4.40 9.15
CA ALA A 97 -4.28 3.02 9.54
C ALA A 97 -4.77 2.92 10.99
N SER A 98 -4.16 3.65 11.92
CA SER A 98 -4.58 3.64 13.33
C SER A 98 -5.95 4.28 13.60
N LYS A 99 -6.46 5.08 12.66
CA LYS A 99 -7.76 5.78 12.78
C LYS A 99 -8.87 5.11 11.97
N THR A 100 -8.53 4.11 11.15
CA THR A 100 -9.50 3.44 10.29
C THR A 100 -10.21 2.35 11.06
N ASN A 101 -11.51 2.53 11.30
CA ASN A 101 -12.39 1.46 11.77
C ASN A 101 -12.86 0.66 10.55
N ILE A 102 -12.77 -0.66 10.65
CA ILE A 102 -13.32 -1.57 9.65
C ILE A 102 -14.71 -1.94 10.13
N ASP A 103 -15.72 -1.23 9.62
CA ASP A 103 -17.14 -1.49 9.89
C ASP A 103 -17.56 -2.80 9.21
N SER A 104 -17.15 -3.92 9.78
CA SER A 104 -17.61 -5.27 9.41
C SER A 104 -17.85 -6.16 10.64
N LEU A 105 -17.89 -5.58 11.83
CA LEU A 105 -18.22 -6.27 13.09
C LEU A 105 -19.65 -5.94 13.50
N SER A 106 -20.62 -6.34 12.68
CA SER A 106 -21.98 -6.58 13.15
C SER A 106 -22.04 -8.04 13.60
N VAL A 107 -21.76 -8.27 14.89
CA VAL A 107 -22.23 -9.47 15.58
C VAL A 107 -23.65 -9.20 16.05
#